data_AF-A0AA97H8X5-F1
#
_entry.id   AF-A0AA97H8X5-F1
#
_cell.length_a   1.000
_cell.length_b   1.000
_cell.length_c   1.000
_cell.angle_alpha   90.00
_cell.angle_beta   90.00
_cell.angle_gamma   90.00
#
_symmetry.space_group_name_H-M   'P 1'
#
loop_
_entity.id
_entity.type
_entity.pdbx_description
1 polymer ?
#
loop_
_entity_poly.entity_id
_entity_poly.type
_entity_poly.pdbx_seq_one_letter_code
_entity_poly.pdbx_strand_id
1 'polypeptide(L)'
;MTINPESTGPAADVAPDSKHDENFRRKVAQPPVTDTTARKETPKSILALFEFAYREPGRKLNLTRKALDDIPLQPNAAQDEVDAVRRLVQTDPFLNVPPNVLAAVAELGAERRVRERILDLVLEAMDNHSVFKNRIRPWMEAQTQAPTQQVIEAVKEAKFNELGLQKPSDLTEATRERLRVNAVTTVALMSVLRGMPLDHFIDDMSTHIWKKHMDRNEARAAAVLSAAKNTDALHYLSQRFTTRVQDSDAGRERATIQAREYELRAIRAEALGKQRLSDLDSERTRSARLEAEIDDLKRRLAAEQSSRIVDRSHHVDDYEILRTQVIRRLTNQVELLNDGLHALRNGSTDVAEEFVDRALNAIGGEVKRLKEIDGV
;
A
#
# COMPACT_ATOMS: atom_id res chain seq x y z
N MET A 1 -66.07 33.66 -3.23
CA MET A 1 -66.51 34.51 -2.11
C MET A 1 -65.55 35.67 -2.04
N THR A 2 -65.77 36.82 -2.70
CA THR A 2 -66.66 37.95 -2.26
C THR A 2 -66.33 38.31 -0.80
N ILE A 3 -65.88 39.52 -0.39
CA ILE A 3 -66.23 40.90 -0.77
C ILE A 3 -65.06 41.87 -0.49
N ASN A 4 -65.16 42.99 -1.20
CA ASN A 4 -64.37 44.20 -1.37
C ASN A 4 -64.32 45.19 -0.16
N PRO A 5 -63.67 46.37 -0.31
CA PRO A 5 -63.14 47.28 0.72
C PRO A 5 -63.98 48.55 0.94
N GLU A 6 -63.62 49.36 1.95
CA GLU A 6 -63.99 50.78 2.09
C GLU A 6 -62.80 51.54 2.74
N SER A 7 -62.22 52.57 2.10
CA SER A 7 -62.68 53.99 2.01
C SER A 7 -62.49 54.71 3.36
N THR A 8 -61.62 55.72 3.49
CA THR A 8 -61.89 57.12 3.09
C THR A 8 -60.66 57.99 3.38
N GLY A 9 -60.35 58.96 2.50
CA GLY A 9 -59.50 60.14 2.82
C GLY A 9 -60.29 61.18 3.64
N PRO A 10 -60.05 62.52 3.56
CA PRO A 10 -59.08 63.26 2.74
C PRO A 10 -58.39 64.43 3.50
N ALA A 11 -57.46 65.15 2.84
CA ALA A 11 -57.42 66.62 2.84
C ALA A 11 -56.37 67.11 1.82
N ALA A 12 -56.83 67.94 0.90
CA ALA A 12 -56.09 68.57 -0.19
C ALA A 12 -55.68 70.01 0.17
N ASP A 13 -55.16 70.71 -0.84
CA ASP A 13 -54.85 72.15 -0.93
C ASP A 13 -53.45 72.53 -0.39
N VAL A 14 -52.56 73.23 -1.11
CA VAL A 14 -52.69 74.29 -2.13
C VAL A 14 -51.40 74.32 -2.97
N ALA A 15 -51.50 74.52 -4.29
CA ALA A 15 -50.47 75.13 -5.14
C ALA A 15 -50.92 76.57 -5.48
N PRO A 16 -50.06 77.56 -5.84
CA PRO A 16 -49.46 77.56 -7.19
C PRO A 16 -48.13 78.34 -7.40
N ASP A 17 -47.56 78.14 -8.59
CA ASP A 17 -46.82 79.07 -9.47
C ASP A 17 -45.58 79.87 -8.99
N SER A 18 -44.41 79.60 -9.59
CA SER A 18 -43.91 80.31 -10.79
C SER A 18 -42.38 80.19 -11.01
N LYS A 19 -42.04 79.90 -12.27
CA LYS A 19 -40.90 80.32 -13.12
C LYS A 19 -39.50 80.63 -12.55
N HIS A 20 -38.52 80.13 -13.30
CA HIS A 20 -37.14 80.60 -13.49
C HIS A 20 -36.20 80.56 -12.27
N ASP A 21 -35.21 79.68 -12.32
CA ASP A 21 -33.82 80.15 -12.35
C ASP A 21 -32.85 79.05 -12.81
N GLU A 22 -32.23 79.33 -13.95
CA GLU A 22 -30.99 78.73 -14.41
C GLU A 22 -29.84 79.10 -13.49
N ASN A 23 -28.75 78.33 -13.57
CA ASN A 23 -27.44 78.61 -12.98
C ASN A 23 -27.37 78.55 -11.46
N PHE A 24 -26.73 77.50 -10.95
CA PHE A 24 -25.52 77.62 -10.12
C PHE A 24 -25.23 76.24 -9.50
N ARG A 25 -24.36 75.45 -10.15
CA ARG A 25 -23.41 74.62 -9.41
C ARG A 25 -22.14 74.46 -10.23
N ARG A 26 -21.23 75.38 -9.90
CA ARG A 26 -19.83 75.51 -10.28
C ARG A 26 -19.15 74.14 -10.40
N LYS A 27 -18.56 73.91 -11.58
CA LYS A 27 -17.45 72.98 -11.78
C LYS A 27 -16.36 73.32 -10.77
N VAL A 28 -16.17 72.46 -9.78
CA VAL A 28 -14.90 72.38 -9.05
C VAL A 28 -13.95 71.63 -9.97
N ALA A 29 -13.02 72.37 -10.54
CA ALA A 29 -11.92 71.79 -11.30
C ALA A 29 -11.08 70.92 -10.35
N GLN A 30 -11.17 69.60 -10.53
CA GLN A 30 -10.15 68.68 -10.01
C GLN A 30 -8.85 68.94 -10.78
N PRO A 31 -7.69 68.99 -10.11
CA PRO A 31 -6.41 69.02 -10.80
C PRO A 31 -6.21 67.71 -11.59
N PRO A 32 -5.45 67.73 -12.70
CA PRO A 32 -5.33 66.58 -13.57
C PRO A 32 -4.67 65.43 -12.82
N VAL A 33 -5.45 64.35 -12.62
CA VAL A 33 -4.91 63.04 -12.31
C VAL A 33 -4.01 62.68 -13.49
N THR A 34 -2.71 62.56 -13.24
CA THR A 34 -1.75 62.01 -14.19
C THR A 34 -2.10 60.54 -14.42
N ASP A 35 -2.98 60.32 -15.39
CA ASP A 35 -3.21 59.04 -16.03
C ASP A 35 -1.89 58.57 -16.66
N THR A 36 -1.10 57.84 -15.87
CA THR A 36 -0.04 56.97 -16.39
C THR A 36 -0.74 55.79 -17.06
N THR A 37 -1.23 56.04 -18.27
CA THR A 37 -1.57 54.98 -19.23
C THR A 37 -0.30 54.18 -19.48
N ALA A 38 -0.17 53.04 -18.79
CA ALA A 38 0.89 52.07 -19.03
C ALA A 38 0.76 51.61 -20.49
N ARG A 39 1.56 52.20 -21.38
CA ARG A 39 1.61 51.83 -22.79
C ARG A 39 2.01 50.37 -22.87
N LYS A 40 1.25 49.56 -23.61
CA LYS A 40 1.59 48.16 -23.91
C LYS A 40 2.91 48.16 -24.67
N GLU A 41 3.98 47.67 -24.05
CA GLU A 41 5.30 47.65 -24.67
C GLU A 41 5.48 46.40 -25.54
N THR A 42 6.27 46.56 -26.60
CA THR A 42 6.62 45.51 -27.57
C THR A 42 8.11 45.23 -27.43
N PRO A 43 8.53 44.29 -26.55
CA PRO A 43 9.94 43.91 -26.45
C PRO A 43 10.43 43.41 -27.81
N LYS A 44 11.55 43.96 -28.27
CA LYS A 44 12.15 43.63 -29.58
C LYS A 44 13.08 42.41 -29.54
N SER A 45 13.42 41.94 -28.35
CA SER A 45 14.29 40.78 -28.11
C SER A 45 13.97 40.14 -26.75
N ILE A 46 14.42 38.90 -26.53
CA ILE A 46 14.26 38.20 -25.25
C ILE A 46 15.01 38.95 -24.13
N LEU A 47 16.20 39.48 -24.43
CA LEU A 47 16.96 40.30 -23.48
C LEU A 47 16.20 41.57 -23.07
N ALA A 48 15.58 42.27 -24.01
CA ALA A 48 14.79 43.47 -23.71
C ALA A 48 13.56 43.15 -22.83
N LEU A 49 12.97 41.96 -23.00
CA LEU A 49 11.90 41.48 -22.14
C LEU A 49 12.39 41.28 -20.69
N PHE A 50 13.55 40.63 -20.49
CA PHE A 50 14.12 40.44 -19.16
C PHE A 50 14.52 41.78 -18.53
N GLU A 51 15.23 42.66 -19.26
CA GLU A 51 15.57 43.99 -18.75
C GLU A 51 14.35 44.80 -18.31
N PHE A 52 13.26 44.76 -19.08
CA PHE A 52 12.00 45.40 -18.70
C PHE A 52 11.41 44.77 -17.43
N ALA A 53 11.40 43.44 -17.34
CA ALA A 53 10.87 42.74 -16.19
C ALA A 53 11.67 43.00 -14.90
N TYR A 54 12.99 43.17 -15.00
CA TYR A 54 13.86 43.53 -13.88
C TYR A 54 13.79 45.02 -13.50
N ARG A 55 13.36 45.92 -14.39
CA ARG A 55 13.11 47.34 -14.06
C ARG A 55 11.84 47.55 -13.24
N GLU A 56 10.85 46.68 -13.39
CA GLU A 56 9.60 46.74 -12.63
C GLU A 56 9.37 45.48 -11.77
N PRO A 57 10.21 45.22 -10.75
CA PRO A 57 10.11 44.01 -9.95
C PRO A 57 8.76 43.94 -9.22
N GLY A 58 8.05 42.83 -9.40
CA GLY A 58 6.76 42.57 -8.74
C GLY A 58 5.52 43.17 -9.43
N ARG A 59 5.64 43.82 -10.58
CA ARG A 59 4.48 44.20 -11.41
C ARG A 59 4.15 43.13 -12.45
N LYS A 60 2.86 43.00 -12.77
CA LYS A 60 2.40 42.14 -13.88
C LYS A 60 2.88 42.76 -15.20
N LEU A 61 3.53 41.96 -16.03
CA LEU A 61 4.03 42.40 -17.34
C LEU A 61 2.85 42.62 -18.30
N ASN A 62 2.67 43.87 -18.75
CA ASN A 62 1.62 44.24 -19.69
C ASN A 62 2.06 44.01 -21.15
N LEU A 63 2.29 42.75 -21.50
CA LEU A 63 2.73 42.33 -22.83
C LEU A 63 1.56 42.02 -23.76
N THR A 64 1.80 42.08 -25.06
CA THR A 64 0.84 41.62 -26.08
C THR A 64 1.28 40.29 -26.67
N ARG A 65 0.33 39.43 -27.04
CA ARG A 65 0.62 38.13 -27.67
C ARG A 65 1.50 38.27 -28.92
N LYS A 66 1.18 39.24 -29.79
CA LYS A 66 1.99 39.58 -30.97
C LYS A 66 3.44 39.90 -30.61
N ALA A 67 3.67 40.62 -29.51
CA ALA A 67 5.02 40.97 -29.09
C ALA A 67 5.85 39.80 -28.57
N LEU A 68 5.23 38.67 -28.19
CA LEU A 68 5.94 37.45 -27.83
C LEU A 68 6.17 36.52 -29.02
N ASP A 69 5.21 36.51 -29.96
CA ASP A 69 5.29 35.70 -31.19
C ASP A 69 6.30 36.29 -32.19
N ASP A 70 6.45 37.62 -32.23
CA ASP A 70 7.37 38.31 -33.16
C ASP A 70 8.83 38.40 -32.64
N ILE A 71 9.17 37.76 -31.51
CA ILE A 71 10.52 37.85 -30.95
C ILE A 71 11.51 37.02 -31.79
N PRO A 72 12.50 37.65 -32.44
CA PRO A 72 13.49 36.91 -33.21
C PRO A 72 14.44 36.15 -32.28
N LEU A 73 14.55 34.83 -32.48
CA LEU A 73 15.55 34.01 -31.81
C LEU A 73 16.88 34.14 -32.55
N GLN A 74 17.86 34.81 -31.92
CA GLN A 74 19.21 34.90 -32.46
C GLN A 74 20.12 33.87 -31.76
N PRO A 75 20.51 32.77 -32.41
CA PRO A 75 21.33 31.72 -31.79
C PRO A 75 22.73 32.22 -31.38
N ASN A 76 23.25 33.26 -32.03
CA ASN A 76 24.56 33.84 -31.73
C ASN A 76 24.53 34.78 -30.52
N ALA A 77 23.37 35.29 -30.11
CA ALA A 77 23.19 36.15 -28.94
C ALA A 77 22.94 35.32 -27.66
N ALA A 78 22.94 33.99 -27.76
CA ALA A 78 22.48 33.14 -26.68
C ALA A 78 23.36 33.20 -25.42
N GLN A 79 24.67 33.39 -25.58
CA GLN A 79 25.58 33.53 -24.45
C GLN A 79 25.47 34.92 -23.81
N ASP A 80 25.35 35.97 -24.62
CA ASP A 80 25.18 37.34 -24.15
C ASP A 80 23.88 37.50 -23.35
N GLU A 81 22.81 36.83 -23.78
CA GLU A 81 21.54 36.75 -23.03
C GLU A 81 21.71 36.09 -21.66
N VAL A 82 22.43 34.98 -21.59
CA VAL A 82 22.70 34.28 -20.32
C VAL A 82 23.51 35.15 -19.39
N ASP A 83 24.57 35.79 -19.90
CA ASP A 83 25.44 36.65 -19.10
C ASP A 83 24.72 37.91 -18.62
N ALA A 84 23.83 38.48 -19.42
CA ALA A 84 22.97 39.59 -19.03
C ALA A 84 21.98 39.19 -17.92
N VAL A 85 21.30 38.05 -18.07
CA VAL A 85 20.37 37.53 -17.05
C VAL A 85 21.09 37.25 -15.74
N ARG A 86 22.32 36.68 -15.78
CA ARG A 86 23.14 36.46 -14.58
C ARG A 86 23.43 37.74 -13.80
N ARG A 87 23.66 38.85 -14.48
CA ARG A 87 23.86 40.17 -13.83
C ARG A 87 22.57 40.71 -13.24
N LEU A 88 21.46 40.58 -13.96
CA LEU A 88 20.15 41.07 -13.51
C LEU A 88 19.65 40.32 -12.26
N VAL A 89 19.88 39.01 -12.17
CA VAL A 89 19.48 38.17 -11.02
C VAL A 89 20.11 38.62 -9.70
N GLN A 90 21.34 39.14 -9.73
CA GLN A 90 22.01 39.66 -8.53
C GLN A 90 21.24 40.83 -7.89
N THR A 91 20.37 41.49 -8.66
CA THR A 91 19.54 42.61 -8.19
C THR A 91 18.17 42.18 -7.65
N ASP A 92 17.81 40.89 -7.75
CA ASP A 92 16.52 40.34 -7.30
C ASP A 92 16.68 39.23 -6.24
N PRO A 93 17.01 39.60 -4.98
CA PRO A 93 17.27 38.65 -3.89
C PRO A 93 16.01 37.87 -3.44
N PHE A 94 14.82 38.28 -3.88
CA PHE A 94 13.55 37.68 -3.49
C PHE A 94 12.82 36.99 -4.66
N LEU A 95 13.48 36.82 -5.82
CA LEU A 95 12.94 36.14 -7.00
C LEU A 95 11.57 36.69 -7.46
N ASN A 96 11.38 38.00 -7.47
CA ASN A 96 10.12 38.62 -7.88
C ASN A 96 9.87 38.54 -9.39
N VAL A 97 10.93 38.49 -10.19
CA VAL A 97 10.83 38.58 -11.65
C VAL A 97 10.50 37.24 -12.31
N PRO A 98 11.17 36.12 -11.97
CA PRO A 98 10.91 34.82 -12.59
C PRO A 98 9.43 34.37 -12.62
N PRO A 99 8.65 34.46 -11.53
CA PRO A 99 7.26 34.01 -11.56
C PRO A 99 6.39 34.89 -12.47
N ASN A 100 6.67 36.20 -12.56
CA ASN A 100 5.91 37.13 -13.40
C ASN A 100 6.20 36.91 -14.89
N VAL A 101 7.45 36.64 -15.26
CA VAL A 101 7.84 36.31 -16.63
C VAL A 101 7.17 35.02 -17.07
N LEU A 102 7.25 33.96 -16.24
CA LEU A 102 6.62 32.67 -16.55
C LEU A 102 5.09 32.78 -16.64
N ALA A 103 4.46 33.54 -15.75
CA ALA A 103 3.02 33.78 -15.79
C ALA A 103 2.59 34.50 -17.08
N ALA A 104 3.33 35.52 -17.52
CA ALA A 104 3.04 36.24 -18.76
C ALA A 104 3.20 35.34 -20.00
N VAL A 105 4.23 34.49 -20.02
CA VAL A 105 4.44 33.49 -21.09
C VAL A 105 3.30 32.47 -21.13
N ALA A 106 2.84 32.00 -19.97
CA ALA A 106 1.73 31.07 -19.86
C ALA A 106 0.40 31.69 -20.32
N GLU A 107 0.10 32.93 -19.90
CA GLU A 107 -1.14 33.63 -20.22
C GLU A 107 -1.25 33.97 -21.71
N LEU A 108 -0.14 34.40 -22.32
CA LEU A 108 -0.14 34.84 -23.72
C LEU A 108 0.05 33.69 -24.71
N GLY A 109 0.47 32.51 -24.24
CA GLY A 109 0.61 31.31 -25.06
C GLY A 109 1.69 31.46 -26.12
N ALA A 110 2.90 31.85 -25.70
CA ALA A 110 4.03 32.08 -26.60
C ALA A 110 4.39 30.85 -27.45
N GLU A 111 4.95 31.09 -28.65
CA GLU A 111 5.48 30.04 -29.52
C GLU A 111 6.45 29.11 -28.78
N ARG A 112 6.42 27.82 -29.10
CA ARG A 112 7.19 26.76 -28.42
C ARG A 112 8.67 27.10 -28.27
N ARG A 113 9.32 27.61 -29.32
CA ARG A 113 10.76 27.92 -29.32
C ARG A 113 11.10 29.11 -28.41
N VAL A 114 10.29 30.16 -28.43
CA VAL A 114 10.43 31.32 -27.55
C VAL A 114 10.20 30.90 -26.10
N ARG A 115 9.17 30.08 -25.85
CA ARG A 115 8.90 29.51 -24.53
C ARG A 115 10.08 28.69 -24.00
N GLU A 116 10.62 27.76 -24.80
CA GLU A 116 11.78 26.94 -24.42
C GLU A 116 12.98 27.82 -24.07
N ARG A 117 13.27 28.84 -24.89
CA ARG A 117 14.37 29.77 -24.63
C ARG A 117 14.18 30.59 -23.35
N ILE A 118 12.97 31.07 -23.08
CA ILE A 118 12.67 31.79 -21.84
C ILE A 118 12.80 30.87 -20.63
N LEU A 119 12.34 29.61 -20.73
CA LEU A 119 12.48 28.63 -19.66
C LEU A 119 13.95 28.33 -19.36
N ASP A 120 14.82 28.27 -20.38
CA ASP A 120 16.26 28.07 -20.18
C ASP A 120 16.92 29.26 -19.49
N LEU A 121 16.55 30.49 -19.86
CA LEU A 121 17.05 31.70 -19.22
C LEU A 121 16.56 31.84 -17.77
N VAL A 122 15.30 31.49 -17.50
CA VAL A 122 14.78 31.44 -16.12
C VAL A 122 15.49 30.34 -15.33
N LEU A 123 15.76 29.18 -15.92
CA LEU A 123 16.51 28.12 -15.25
C LEU A 123 17.92 28.58 -14.89
N GLU A 124 18.63 29.25 -15.80
CA GLU A 124 19.93 29.86 -15.51
C GLU A 124 19.83 30.93 -14.42
N ALA A 125 18.78 31.74 -14.42
CA ALA A 125 18.54 32.71 -13.36
C ALA A 125 18.37 32.04 -11.99
N MET A 126 17.65 30.92 -11.94
CA MET A 126 17.46 30.17 -10.70
C MET A 126 18.73 29.45 -10.25
N ASP A 127 19.48 28.85 -11.18
CA ASP A 127 20.71 28.08 -10.88
C ASP A 127 21.76 28.94 -10.16
N ASN A 128 21.90 30.19 -10.62
CA ASN A 128 22.81 31.20 -10.07
C ASN A 128 22.29 31.88 -8.78
N HIS A 129 21.03 31.65 -8.40
CA HIS A 129 20.48 32.22 -7.16
C HIS A 129 20.92 31.41 -5.94
N SER A 130 21.23 32.10 -4.83
CA SER A 130 21.80 31.49 -3.62
C SER A 130 20.88 30.53 -2.89
N VAL A 131 19.58 30.55 -3.17
CA VAL A 131 18.63 29.54 -2.68
C VAL A 131 18.85 28.19 -3.36
N PHE A 132 19.18 28.17 -4.65
CA PHE A 132 19.24 26.93 -5.42
C PHE A 132 20.65 26.38 -5.55
N LYS A 133 21.70 27.22 -5.59
CA LYS A 133 23.13 26.80 -5.62
C LYS A 133 23.39 25.61 -6.57
N ASN A 134 22.97 25.71 -7.83
CA ASN A 134 23.09 24.66 -8.85
C ASN A 134 22.28 23.36 -8.62
N ARG A 135 21.30 23.37 -7.71
CA ARG A 135 20.46 22.19 -7.40
C ARG A 135 19.20 22.12 -8.27
N ILE A 136 18.76 23.24 -8.84
CA ILE A 136 17.47 23.32 -9.55
C ILE A 136 17.46 22.50 -10.84
N ARG A 137 18.57 22.48 -11.59
CA ARG A 137 18.67 21.71 -12.83
C ARG A 137 18.51 20.20 -12.60
N PRO A 138 19.24 19.56 -11.65
CA PRO A 138 18.96 18.19 -11.23
C PRO A 138 17.52 17.94 -10.79
N TRP A 139 16.92 18.87 -10.03
CA TRP A 139 15.54 18.72 -9.55
C TRP A 139 14.53 18.72 -10.70
N MET A 140 14.76 19.56 -11.70
CA MET A 140 13.90 19.68 -12.89
C MET A 140 14.10 18.54 -13.90
N GLU A 141 15.31 17.99 -13.99
CA GLU A 141 15.63 16.84 -14.87
C GLU A 141 15.12 15.52 -14.30
N ALA A 142 15.14 15.36 -12.98
CA ALA A 142 14.68 14.14 -12.32
C ALA A 142 13.16 13.89 -12.47
N GLN A 143 12.38 14.87 -12.95
CA GLN A 143 10.91 14.82 -13.05
C GLN A 143 10.24 14.23 -11.79
N THR A 144 10.84 14.47 -10.63
CA THR A 144 10.31 13.96 -9.37
C THR A 144 9.10 14.79 -8.97
N GLN A 145 8.14 14.19 -8.26
CA GLN A 145 6.95 14.88 -7.77
C GLN A 145 7.23 15.84 -6.59
N ALA A 146 8.48 15.95 -6.13
CA ALA A 146 8.85 16.67 -4.90
C ALA A 146 9.79 17.90 -5.02
N PRO A 147 9.97 18.59 -6.17
CA PRO A 147 10.90 19.72 -6.26
C PRO A 147 10.44 20.87 -5.36
N THR A 148 9.12 21.05 -5.20
CA THR A 148 8.53 22.11 -4.38
C THR A 148 8.90 22.00 -2.89
N GLN A 149 8.95 20.79 -2.34
CA GLN A 149 9.35 20.60 -0.93
C GLN A 149 10.83 20.90 -0.72
N GLN A 150 11.68 20.48 -1.66
CA GLN A 150 13.12 20.77 -1.63
C GLN A 150 13.40 22.27 -1.76
N VAL A 151 12.61 23.00 -2.57
CA VAL A 151 12.66 24.47 -2.64
C VAL A 151 12.32 25.10 -1.29
N ILE A 152 11.28 24.61 -0.60
CA ILE A 152 10.86 25.15 0.69
C ILE A 152 11.94 24.95 1.75
N GLU A 153 12.58 23.78 1.76
CA GLU A 153 13.72 23.49 2.64
C GLU A 153 14.89 24.42 2.33
N ALA A 154 15.25 24.59 1.05
CA ALA A 154 16.31 25.51 0.64
C ALA A 154 16.04 26.97 1.05
N VAL A 155 14.78 27.44 0.96
CA VAL A 155 14.40 28.79 1.41
C VAL A 155 14.48 28.94 2.94
N LYS A 156 14.25 27.87 3.70
CA LYS A 156 14.45 27.88 5.17
C LYS A 156 15.93 27.97 5.53
N GLU A 157 16.79 27.28 4.78
CA GLU A 157 18.24 27.28 4.99
C GLU A 157 18.92 28.58 4.55
N ALA A 158 18.28 29.35 3.67
CA ALA A 158 18.82 30.61 3.16
C ALA A 158 19.13 31.62 4.28
N LYS A 159 20.37 32.10 4.28
CA LYS A 159 20.90 33.13 5.18
C LYS A 159 20.93 34.50 4.50
N PHE A 160 20.78 35.58 5.28
CA PHE A 160 20.77 36.94 4.74
C PHE A 160 22.03 37.30 3.95
N ASN A 161 23.22 36.88 4.44
CA ASN A 161 24.50 37.08 3.76
C ASN A 161 24.54 36.41 2.37
N GLU A 162 23.90 35.25 2.22
CA GLU A 162 23.91 34.50 0.95
C GLU A 162 22.96 35.11 -0.07
N LEU A 163 21.92 35.81 0.38
CA LEU A 163 20.98 36.55 -0.48
C LEU A 163 21.52 37.92 -0.93
N GLY A 164 22.75 38.29 -0.56
CA GLY A 164 23.31 39.60 -0.87
C GLY A 164 22.66 40.75 -0.09
N LEU A 165 21.95 40.44 1.01
CA LEU A 165 21.33 41.45 1.86
C LEU A 165 22.38 42.07 2.79
N GLN A 166 22.35 43.40 2.91
CA GLN A 166 23.33 44.11 3.72
C GLN A 166 23.04 44.02 5.22
N LYS A 167 21.78 43.82 5.62
CA LYS A 167 21.39 43.72 7.03
C LYS A 167 20.52 42.49 7.30
N PRO A 168 20.68 41.85 8.48
CA PRO A 168 19.82 40.74 8.88
C PRO A 168 18.36 41.18 9.11
N SER A 169 18.13 42.48 9.39
CA SER A 169 16.80 43.08 9.50
C SER A 169 15.98 43.04 8.20
N ASP A 170 16.66 42.91 7.06
CA ASP A 170 16.01 42.93 5.75
C ASP A 170 15.35 41.56 5.45
N LEU A 171 15.76 40.50 6.17
CA LEU A 171 15.19 39.16 6.08
C LEU A 171 14.18 38.90 7.21
N THR A 172 13.08 39.64 7.19
CA THR A 172 11.91 39.42 8.05
C THR A 172 11.14 38.14 7.69
N GLU A 173 10.25 37.68 8.57
CA GLU A 173 9.37 36.54 8.25
C GLU A 173 8.50 36.80 7.00
N ALA A 174 8.02 38.03 6.82
CA ALA A 174 7.22 38.41 5.67
C ALA A 174 8.01 38.36 4.34
N THR A 175 9.28 38.78 4.35
CA THR A 175 10.14 38.73 3.15
C THR A 175 10.61 37.31 2.85
N ARG A 176 10.86 36.49 3.88
CA ARG A 176 11.13 35.06 3.72
C ARG A 176 9.91 34.32 3.15
N GLU A 177 8.71 34.66 3.61
CA GLU A 177 7.48 34.12 3.06
C GLU A 177 7.29 34.53 1.60
N ARG A 178 7.60 35.78 1.25
CA ARG A 178 7.57 36.25 -0.14
C ARG A 178 8.55 35.48 -1.03
N LEU A 179 9.80 35.30 -0.57
CA LEU A 179 10.80 34.48 -1.27
C LEU A 179 10.29 33.06 -1.47
N ARG A 180 9.69 32.46 -0.43
CA ARG A 180 9.12 31.12 -0.48
C ARG A 180 8.02 31.01 -1.54
N VAL A 181 7.06 31.92 -1.53
CA VAL A 181 5.95 31.95 -2.50
C VAL A 181 6.49 32.11 -3.92
N ASN A 182 7.42 33.05 -4.13
CA ASN A 182 7.99 33.30 -5.45
C ASN A 182 8.80 32.10 -5.97
N ALA A 183 9.65 31.51 -5.13
CA ALA A 183 10.48 30.36 -5.49
C ALA A 183 9.62 29.15 -5.87
N VAL A 184 8.63 28.82 -5.02
CA VAL A 184 7.69 27.72 -5.28
C VAL A 184 6.86 27.97 -6.54
N THR A 185 6.31 29.18 -6.70
CA THR A 185 5.51 29.54 -7.89
C THR A 185 6.33 29.44 -9.16
N THR A 186 7.60 29.84 -9.13
CA THR A 186 8.50 29.76 -10.29
C THR A 186 8.74 28.30 -10.70
N VAL A 187 9.07 27.43 -9.75
CA VAL A 187 9.28 26.00 -10.03
C VAL A 187 7.99 25.35 -10.54
N ALA A 188 6.85 25.62 -9.90
CA ALA A 188 5.58 25.04 -10.28
C ALA A 188 5.15 25.49 -11.69
N LEU A 189 5.27 26.78 -12.04
CA LEU A 189 4.97 27.28 -13.38
C LEU A 189 5.93 26.74 -14.43
N MET A 190 7.24 26.70 -14.14
CA MET A 190 8.25 26.14 -15.03
C MET A 190 7.95 24.66 -15.33
N SER A 191 7.52 23.91 -14.33
CA SER A 191 7.15 22.51 -14.46
C SER A 191 5.94 22.32 -15.38
N VAL A 192 4.88 23.10 -15.20
CA VAL A 192 3.69 23.05 -16.07
C VAL A 192 4.04 23.43 -17.51
N LEU A 193 4.84 24.48 -17.71
CA LEU A 193 5.26 24.92 -19.06
C LEU A 193 6.18 23.90 -19.77
N ARG A 194 6.82 23.00 -19.02
CA ARG A 194 7.58 21.85 -19.54
C ARG A 194 6.73 20.60 -19.77
N GLY A 195 5.43 20.64 -19.47
CA GLY A 195 4.49 19.56 -19.73
C GLY A 195 4.02 18.78 -18.50
N MET A 196 4.36 19.21 -17.28
CA MET A 196 3.74 18.62 -16.09
C MET A 196 2.23 18.88 -16.06
N PRO A 197 1.41 17.93 -15.59
CA PRO A 197 -0.02 18.11 -15.47
C PRO A 197 -0.36 19.27 -14.54
N LEU A 198 -1.40 20.04 -14.90
CA LEU A 198 -1.91 21.14 -14.07
C LEU A 198 -2.35 20.67 -12.68
N ASP A 199 -2.80 19.42 -12.55
CA ASP A 199 -3.20 18.85 -11.26
C ASP A 199 -2.03 18.88 -10.25
N HIS A 200 -0.79 18.61 -10.68
CA HIS A 200 0.38 18.69 -9.80
C HIS A 200 0.65 20.13 -9.33
N PHE A 201 0.45 21.11 -10.21
CA PHE A 201 0.55 22.53 -9.83
C PHE A 201 -0.50 22.90 -8.78
N ILE A 202 -1.75 22.49 -8.96
CA ILE A 202 -2.83 22.76 -7.99
C ILE A 202 -2.49 22.12 -6.64
N ASP A 203 -1.94 20.91 -6.64
CA ASP A 203 -1.54 20.18 -5.43
C ASP A 203 -0.42 20.91 -4.67
N ASP A 204 0.63 21.28 -5.38
CA ASP A 204 1.77 22.00 -4.80
C ASP A 204 1.34 23.36 -4.23
N MET A 205 0.55 24.12 -4.99
CA MET A 205 0.07 25.43 -4.58
C MET A 205 -0.89 25.33 -3.39
N SER A 206 -1.83 24.38 -3.41
CA SER A 206 -2.79 24.17 -2.32
C SER A 206 -2.10 23.75 -1.03
N THR A 207 -1.16 22.80 -1.12
CA THR A 207 -0.45 22.24 0.04
C THR A 207 0.48 23.28 0.66
N HIS A 208 1.22 24.02 -0.16
CA HIS A 208 2.33 24.83 0.33
C HIS A 208 2.03 26.32 0.39
N ILE A 209 1.18 26.88 -0.47
CA ILE A 209 0.95 28.33 -0.54
C ILE A 209 -0.44 28.70 -0.01
N TRP A 210 -1.50 28.04 -0.46
CA TRP A 210 -2.87 28.46 -0.15
C TRP A 210 -3.34 28.03 1.25
N LYS A 211 -2.72 27.01 1.85
CA LYS A 211 -3.10 26.47 3.18
C LYS A 211 -2.98 27.46 4.35
N LYS A 212 -2.18 28.53 4.23
CA LYS A 212 -1.72 29.33 5.39
C LYS A 212 -2.72 30.39 5.92
N HIS A 213 -3.88 30.62 5.30
CA HIS A 213 -4.70 31.82 5.60
C HIS A 213 -6.22 31.65 5.78
N MET A 214 -6.78 30.45 5.68
CA MET A 214 -8.25 30.28 5.74
C MET A 214 -8.80 29.92 7.12
N ASP A 215 -7.95 29.72 8.13
CA ASP A 215 -8.35 29.03 9.35
C ASP A 215 -9.37 29.72 10.28
N ARG A 216 -9.86 30.95 10.03
CA ARG A 216 -10.66 31.63 11.09
C ARG A 216 -11.86 32.48 10.69
N ASN A 217 -12.25 32.63 9.43
CA ASN A 217 -13.48 33.38 9.12
C ASN A 217 -14.05 33.06 7.73
N GLU A 218 -15.07 32.21 7.67
CA GLU A 218 -15.80 31.86 6.44
C GLU A 218 -16.38 33.09 5.73
N ALA A 219 -16.88 34.08 6.48
CA ALA A 219 -17.42 35.30 5.88
C ALA A 219 -16.32 36.14 5.19
N ARG A 220 -15.11 36.15 5.75
CA ARG A 220 -13.96 36.80 5.09
C ARG A 220 -13.53 36.04 3.85
N ALA A 221 -13.55 34.71 3.88
CA ALA A 221 -13.27 33.89 2.70
C ALA A 221 -14.30 34.15 1.60
N ALA A 222 -15.59 34.15 1.93
CA ALA A 222 -16.67 34.46 1.00
C ALA A 222 -16.53 35.87 0.39
N ALA A 223 -16.16 36.87 1.19
CA ALA A 223 -15.92 38.23 0.70
C ALA A 223 -14.70 38.34 -0.25
N VAL A 224 -13.63 37.58 0.02
CA VAL A 224 -12.45 37.54 -0.87
C VAL A 224 -12.78 36.82 -2.18
N LEU A 225 -13.53 35.72 -2.12
CA LEU A 225 -13.95 34.97 -3.30
C LEU A 225 -14.94 35.77 -4.16
N SER A 226 -15.86 36.53 -3.56
CA SER A 226 -16.80 37.38 -4.30
C SER A 226 -16.12 38.60 -4.95
N ALA A 227 -15.05 39.11 -4.35
CA ALA A 227 -14.25 40.20 -4.91
C ALA A 227 -13.20 39.75 -5.94
N ALA A 228 -13.08 38.44 -6.19
CA ALA A 228 -12.10 37.90 -7.13
C ALA A 228 -12.47 38.26 -8.58
N LYS A 229 -11.53 38.87 -9.31
CA LYS A 229 -11.76 39.33 -10.69
C LYS A 229 -11.75 38.22 -11.75
N ASN A 230 -11.28 37.03 -11.42
CA ASN A 230 -11.11 35.93 -12.37
C ASN A 230 -12.02 34.74 -12.00
N THR A 231 -13.29 34.86 -12.39
CA THR A 231 -14.33 33.86 -12.13
C THR A 231 -14.07 32.54 -12.83
N ASP A 232 -13.45 32.56 -14.01
CA ASP A 232 -13.17 31.35 -14.80
C ASP A 232 -12.11 30.49 -14.13
N ALA A 233 -11.06 31.11 -13.60
CA ALA A 233 -10.03 30.40 -12.82
C ALA A 233 -10.62 29.78 -11.54
N LEU A 234 -11.53 30.49 -10.86
CA LEU A 234 -12.21 29.96 -9.68
C LEU A 234 -13.15 28.80 -10.04
N HIS A 235 -13.90 28.90 -11.14
CA HIS A 235 -14.75 27.82 -11.61
C HIS A 235 -13.92 26.57 -11.93
N TYR A 236 -12.81 26.72 -12.66
CA TYR A 236 -11.92 25.61 -12.98
C TYR A 236 -11.35 24.93 -11.73
N LEU A 237 -10.84 25.72 -10.77
CA LEU A 237 -10.34 25.20 -9.50
C LEU A 237 -11.45 24.49 -8.73
N SER A 238 -12.65 25.06 -8.64
CA SER A 238 -13.78 24.42 -7.96
C SER A 238 -14.14 23.07 -8.58
N GLN A 239 -14.21 22.99 -9.91
CA GLN A 239 -14.53 21.75 -10.61
C GLN A 239 -13.47 20.69 -10.34
N ARG A 240 -12.19 21.07 -10.37
CA ARG A 240 -11.08 20.15 -10.09
C ARG A 240 -11.11 19.63 -8.65
N PHE A 241 -11.33 20.50 -7.67
CA PHE A 241 -11.47 20.07 -6.28
C PHE A 241 -12.70 19.19 -6.07
N THR A 242 -13.82 19.48 -6.72
CA THR A 242 -15.03 18.63 -6.66
C THR A 242 -14.77 17.24 -7.24
N THR A 243 -14.18 17.14 -8.44
CA THR A 243 -13.82 15.85 -9.04
C THR A 243 -12.87 15.07 -8.13
N ARG A 244 -11.89 15.75 -7.53
CA ARG A 244 -10.95 15.09 -6.61
C ARG A 244 -11.61 14.56 -5.35
N VAL A 245 -12.55 15.29 -4.77
CA VAL A 245 -13.30 14.82 -3.59
C VAL A 245 -14.10 13.57 -3.98
N GLN A 246 -14.76 13.58 -5.15
CA GLN A 246 -15.49 12.42 -5.66
C GLN A 246 -14.58 11.20 -5.87
N ASP A 247 -13.40 11.39 -6.48
CA ASP A 247 -12.43 10.32 -6.70
C ASP A 247 -11.88 9.77 -5.38
N SER A 248 -11.63 10.64 -4.40
CA SER A 248 -11.21 10.26 -3.05
C SER A 248 -12.29 9.43 -2.35
N ASP A 249 -13.55 9.84 -2.45
CA ASP A 249 -14.67 9.13 -1.83
C ASP A 249 -14.92 7.77 -2.50
N ALA A 250 -14.86 7.70 -3.83
CA ALA A 250 -14.91 6.45 -4.56
C ALA A 250 -13.72 5.53 -4.21
N GLY A 251 -12.52 6.09 -4.02
CA GLY A 251 -11.35 5.36 -3.54
C GLY A 251 -11.54 4.78 -2.15
N ARG A 252 -12.13 5.56 -1.22
CA ARG A 252 -12.47 5.12 0.14
C ARG A 252 -13.50 4.00 0.11
N GLU A 253 -14.55 4.13 -0.69
CA GLU A 253 -15.57 3.10 -0.83
C GLU A 253 -14.94 1.79 -1.32
N ARG A 254 -14.11 1.83 -2.37
CA ARG A 254 -13.38 0.64 -2.86
C ARG A 254 -12.49 0.03 -1.79
N ALA A 255 -11.76 0.84 -1.04
CA ALA A 255 -10.90 0.35 0.05
C ALA A 255 -11.73 -0.34 1.15
N THR A 256 -12.89 0.22 1.51
CA THR A 256 -13.79 -0.41 2.49
C THR A 256 -14.41 -1.72 2.00
N ILE A 257 -14.78 -1.80 0.72
CA ILE A 257 -15.29 -3.04 0.11
C ILE A 257 -14.19 -4.10 0.12
N GLN A 258 -12.97 -3.75 -0.31
CA GLN A 258 -11.83 -4.67 -0.29
C GLN A 258 -11.50 -5.16 1.12
N ALA A 259 -11.50 -4.27 2.12
CA ALA A 259 -11.27 -4.65 3.51
C ALA A 259 -12.31 -5.68 3.99
N ARG A 260 -13.59 -5.48 3.68
CA ARG A 260 -14.66 -6.44 3.99
C ARG A 260 -14.46 -7.78 3.29
N GLU A 261 -14.03 -7.78 2.03
CA GLU A 261 -13.73 -9.03 1.33
C GLU A 261 -12.58 -9.80 1.97
N TYR A 262 -11.50 -9.11 2.38
CA TYR A 262 -10.39 -9.75 3.08
C TYR A 262 -10.82 -10.30 4.44
N GLU A 263 -11.66 -9.59 5.18
CA GLU A 263 -12.23 -10.06 6.43
C GLU A 263 -13.07 -11.33 6.23
N LEU A 264 -13.96 -11.35 5.24
CA LEU A 264 -14.75 -12.55 4.91
C LEU A 264 -13.87 -13.73 4.47
N ARG A 265 -12.79 -13.48 3.72
CA ARG A 265 -11.82 -14.52 3.34
C ARG A 265 -11.07 -15.06 4.56
N ALA A 266 -10.68 -14.19 5.49
CA ALA A 266 -10.03 -14.59 6.74
C ALA A 266 -10.96 -15.46 7.59
N ILE A 267 -12.21 -15.05 7.78
CA ILE A 267 -13.23 -15.83 8.52
C ILE A 267 -13.41 -17.23 7.89
N ARG A 268 -13.50 -17.32 6.56
CA ARG A 268 -13.61 -18.62 5.86
C ARG A 268 -12.34 -19.46 6.05
N ALA A 269 -11.16 -18.86 5.96
CA ALA A 269 -9.90 -19.57 6.17
C ALA A 269 -9.79 -20.11 7.62
N GLU A 270 -10.22 -19.33 8.61
CA GLU A 270 -10.28 -19.77 10.00
C GLU A 270 -11.28 -20.91 10.21
N ALA A 271 -12.48 -20.82 9.61
CA ALA A 271 -13.48 -21.88 9.68
C ALA A 271 -12.97 -23.19 9.06
N LEU A 272 -12.33 -23.12 7.89
CA LEU A 272 -11.68 -24.27 7.25
C LEU A 272 -10.51 -24.82 8.09
N GLY A 273 -9.74 -23.94 8.74
CA GLY A 273 -8.67 -24.32 9.67
C GLY A 273 -9.20 -25.10 10.87
N LYS A 274 -10.29 -24.63 11.49
CA LYS A 274 -10.97 -25.31 12.60
C LYS A 274 -11.52 -26.68 12.18
N GLN A 275 -12.13 -26.76 11.00
CA GLN A 275 -12.63 -28.04 10.47
C GLN A 275 -11.47 -29.04 10.27
N ARG A 276 -10.38 -28.62 9.63
CA ARG A 276 -9.21 -29.49 9.42
C ARG A 276 -8.58 -29.96 10.72
N LEU A 277 -8.52 -29.11 11.75
CA LEU A 277 -8.05 -29.50 13.08
C LEU A 277 -8.94 -30.57 13.70
N SER A 278 -10.27 -30.40 13.62
CA SER A 278 -11.24 -31.40 14.08
C SER A 278 -11.08 -32.73 13.33
N ASP A 279 -10.88 -32.69 12.01
CA ASP A 279 -10.69 -33.89 11.19
C ASP A 279 -9.38 -34.60 11.59
N LEU A 280 -8.29 -33.86 11.79
CA LEU A 280 -7.01 -34.41 12.26
C LEU A 280 -7.12 -35.08 13.63
N ASP A 281 -7.85 -34.48 14.57
CA ASP A 281 -8.05 -35.08 15.90
C ASP A 281 -8.92 -36.35 15.83
N SER A 282 -9.90 -36.39 14.92
CA SER A 282 -10.69 -37.60 14.67
C SER A 282 -9.84 -38.75 14.11
N GLU A 283 -8.96 -38.46 13.16
CA GLU A 283 -8.05 -39.45 12.57
C GLU A 283 -6.95 -39.89 13.54
N ARG A 284 -6.46 -39.00 14.41
CA ARG A 284 -5.56 -39.37 15.51
C ARG A 284 -6.23 -40.32 16.49
N THR A 285 -7.47 -40.04 16.87
CA THR A 285 -8.25 -40.90 17.77
C THR A 285 -8.49 -42.27 17.13
N ARG A 286 -8.79 -42.30 15.82
CA ARG A 286 -8.94 -43.54 15.06
C ARG A 286 -7.64 -44.34 15.00
N SER A 287 -6.51 -43.68 14.75
CA SER A 287 -5.19 -44.32 14.70
C SER A 287 -4.83 -44.93 16.06
N ALA A 288 -5.01 -44.20 17.16
CA ALA A 288 -4.78 -44.71 18.51
C ALA A 288 -5.67 -45.92 18.85
N ARG A 289 -6.92 -45.92 18.38
CA ARG A 289 -7.83 -47.07 18.54
C ARG A 289 -7.33 -48.30 17.78
N LEU A 290 -6.89 -48.12 16.53
CA LEU A 290 -6.33 -49.22 15.72
C LEU A 290 -5.03 -49.75 16.31
N GLU A 291 -4.17 -48.90 16.84
CA GLU A 291 -2.94 -49.31 17.54
C GLU A 291 -3.27 -50.17 18.77
N ALA A 292 -4.25 -49.74 19.58
CA ALA A 292 -4.69 -50.52 20.74
C ALA A 292 -5.27 -51.89 20.35
N GLU A 293 -6.01 -51.96 19.23
CA GLU A 293 -6.55 -53.21 18.70
C GLU A 293 -5.45 -54.14 18.20
N ILE A 294 -4.45 -53.60 17.50
CA ILE A 294 -3.26 -54.36 17.07
C ILE A 294 -2.53 -54.94 18.28
N ASP A 295 -2.35 -54.15 19.35
CA ASP A 295 -1.67 -54.61 20.55
C ASP A 295 -2.47 -55.69 21.31
N ASP A 296 -3.80 -55.56 21.37
CA ASP A 296 -4.66 -56.61 21.94
C ASP A 296 -4.58 -57.90 21.12
N LEU A 297 -4.67 -57.81 19.78
CA LEU A 297 -4.54 -58.96 18.89
C LEU A 297 -3.17 -59.63 19.02
N LYS A 298 -2.08 -58.85 19.13
CA LYS A 298 -0.73 -59.39 19.38
C LYS A 298 -0.65 -60.14 20.71
N ARG A 299 -1.25 -59.60 21.78
CA ARG A 299 -1.29 -60.28 23.10
C ARG A 299 -2.08 -61.57 23.03
N ARG A 300 -3.25 -61.58 22.37
CA ARG A 300 -4.05 -62.79 22.17
C ARG A 300 -3.31 -63.84 21.36
N LEU A 301 -2.65 -63.43 20.27
CA LEU A 301 -1.84 -64.33 19.45
C LEU A 301 -0.67 -64.92 20.24
N ALA A 302 0.04 -64.12 21.05
CA ALA A 302 1.12 -64.59 21.90
C ALA A 302 0.62 -65.58 22.97
N ALA A 303 -0.54 -65.30 23.59
CA ALA A 303 -1.17 -66.20 24.54
C ALA A 303 -1.55 -67.53 23.88
N GLU A 304 -2.17 -67.50 22.69
CA GLU A 304 -2.53 -68.70 21.95
C GLU A 304 -1.29 -69.50 21.54
N GLN A 305 -0.23 -68.84 21.07
CA GLN A 305 1.04 -69.49 20.75
C GLN A 305 1.66 -70.17 21.99
N SER A 306 1.65 -69.50 23.15
CA SER A 306 2.12 -70.11 24.39
C SER A 306 1.28 -71.32 24.82
N SER A 307 -0.05 -71.25 24.70
CA SER A 307 -0.95 -72.38 24.97
C SER A 307 -0.61 -73.55 24.08
N ARG A 308 -0.45 -73.32 22.76
CA ARG A 308 -0.08 -74.37 21.80
C ARG A 308 1.28 -75.00 22.10
N ILE A 309 2.25 -74.22 22.59
CA ILE A 309 3.56 -74.76 22.99
C ILE A 309 3.42 -75.65 24.23
N VAL A 310 2.62 -75.23 25.21
CA VAL A 310 2.32 -76.00 26.42
C VAL A 310 1.58 -77.29 26.07
N ASP A 311 0.52 -77.21 25.26
CA ASP A 311 -0.25 -78.37 24.78
C ASP A 311 0.66 -79.34 24.02
N ARG A 312 1.52 -78.82 23.13
CA ARG A 312 2.51 -79.64 22.41
C ARG A 312 3.50 -80.30 23.36
N SER A 313 3.98 -79.60 24.39
CA SER A 313 4.87 -80.16 25.40
C SER A 313 4.19 -81.29 26.15
N HIS A 314 2.94 -81.09 26.60
CA HIS A 314 2.16 -82.12 27.26
C HIS A 314 1.99 -83.36 26.38
N HIS A 315 1.66 -83.20 25.11
CA HIS A 315 1.55 -84.33 24.18
C HIS A 315 2.89 -85.07 23.97
N VAL A 316 4.03 -84.37 23.96
CA VAL A 316 5.35 -85.02 23.88
C VAL A 316 5.68 -85.76 25.18
N ASP A 317 5.41 -85.15 26.33
CA ASP A 317 5.64 -85.78 27.64
C ASP A 317 4.78 -87.03 27.80
N ASP A 318 3.49 -86.96 27.46
CA ASP A 318 2.56 -88.09 27.46
C ASP A 318 3.05 -89.22 26.54
N TYR A 319 3.54 -88.86 25.35
CA TYR A 319 4.12 -89.82 24.42
C TYR A 319 5.37 -90.51 24.98
N GLU A 320 6.30 -89.76 25.59
CA GLU A 320 7.52 -90.33 26.18
C GLU A 320 7.22 -91.20 27.41
N ILE A 321 6.21 -90.83 28.21
CA ILE A 321 5.71 -91.67 29.30
C ILE A 321 5.16 -92.98 28.75
N LEU A 322 4.27 -92.91 27.76
CA LEU A 322 3.69 -94.10 27.13
C LEU A 322 4.78 -94.98 26.50
N ARG A 323 5.71 -94.38 25.76
CA ARG A 323 6.85 -95.07 25.16
C ARG A 323 7.72 -95.77 26.21
N THR A 324 8.04 -95.10 27.31
CA THR A 324 8.82 -95.69 28.41
C THR A 324 8.08 -96.86 29.06
N GLN A 325 6.77 -96.71 29.28
CA GLN A 325 5.93 -97.79 29.82
C GLN A 325 5.90 -99.00 28.88
N VAL A 326 5.71 -98.78 27.58
CA VAL A 326 5.72 -99.83 26.56
C VAL A 326 7.08 -100.52 26.51
N ILE A 327 8.18 -99.78 26.51
CA ILE A 327 9.55 -100.35 26.52
C ILE A 327 9.75 -101.23 27.75
N ARG A 328 9.47 -100.72 28.97
CA ARG A 328 9.64 -101.51 30.21
C ARG A 328 8.81 -102.79 30.20
N ARG A 329 7.57 -102.71 29.70
CA ARG A 329 6.68 -103.88 29.61
C ARG A 329 7.17 -104.90 28.59
N LEU A 330 7.59 -104.46 27.41
CA LEU A 330 8.20 -105.33 26.41
C LEU A 330 9.47 -105.98 26.95
N THR A 331 10.34 -105.25 27.65
CA THR A 331 11.54 -105.81 28.30
C THR A 331 11.17 -106.92 29.30
N ASN A 332 10.22 -106.67 30.21
CA ASN A 332 9.78 -107.68 31.18
C ASN A 332 9.20 -108.93 30.48
N GLN A 333 8.47 -108.75 29.37
CA GLN A 333 7.94 -109.87 28.58
C GLN A 333 9.05 -110.66 27.88
N VAL A 334 10.07 -109.98 27.36
CA VAL A 334 11.26 -110.63 26.78
C VAL A 334 12.01 -111.43 27.84
N GLU A 335 12.16 -110.90 29.06
CA GLU A 335 12.78 -111.61 30.18
C GLU A 335 11.97 -112.88 30.55
N LEU A 336 10.65 -112.77 30.71
CA LEU A 336 9.77 -113.93 30.97
C LEU A 336 9.87 -115.01 29.88
N LEU A 337 9.92 -114.60 28.61
CA LEU A 337 10.08 -115.53 27.49
C LEU A 337 11.48 -116.15 27.46
N ASN A 338 12.52 -115.40 27.84
CA ASN A 338 13.89 -115.90 27.92
C ASN A 338 14.03 -116.93 29.06
N ASP A 339 13.39 -116.69 30.21
CA ASP A 339 13.32 -117.64 31.32
C ASP A 339 12.57 -118.91 30.93
N GLY A 340 11.44 -118.79 30.21
CA GLY A 340 10.72 -119.93 29.63
C GLY A 340 11.57 -120.72 28.64
N LEU A 341 12.34 -120.03 27.77
CA LEU A 341 13.27 -120.67 26.83
C LEU A 341 14.45 -121.36 27.55
N HIS A 342 14.93 -120.78 28.65
CA HIS A 342 15.93 -121.40 29.51
C HIS A 342 15.39 -122.65 30.22
N ALA A 343 14.12 -122.65 30.63
CA ALA A 343 13.44 -123.82 31.19
C ALA A 343 13.28 -124.96 30.16
N LEU A 344 12.93 -124.63 28.90
CA LEU A 344 12.89 -125.61 27.79
C LEU A 344 14.25 -126.25 27.54
N ARG A 345 15.32 -125.45 27.53
CA ARG A 345 16.69 -125.94 27.29
C ARG A 345 17.20 -126.88 28.39
N ASN A 346 16.67 -126.75 29.60
CA ASN A 346 17.06 -127.55 30.77
C ASN A 346 16.12 -128.73 31.08
N GLY A 347 15.13 -129.01 30.22
CA GLY A 347 14.27 -130.19 30.33
C GLY A 347 13.04 -130.03 31.24
N SER A 348 12.69 -128.81 31.66
CA SER A 348 11.51 -128.52 32.48
C SER A 348 10.37 -127.95 31.61
N THR A 349 9.72 -128.82 30.83
CA THR A 349 8.66 -128.43 29.88
C THR A 349 7.47 -127.77 30.54
N ASP A 350 7.05 -128.27 31.71
CA ASP A 350 5.87 -127.76 32.42
C ASP A 350 6.08 -126.32 32.92
N VAL A 351 7.33 -126.00 33.30
CA VAL A 351 7.71 -124.66 33.75
C VAL A 351 7.76 -123.67 32.58
N ALA A 352 8.22 -124.13 31.41
CA ALA A 352 8.26 -123.30 30.22
C ALA A 352 6.86 -122.92 29.71
N GLU A 353 5.91 -123.86 29.76
CA GLU A 353 4.52 -123.60 29.38
C GLU A 353 3.90 -122.51 30.27
N GLU A 354 4.17 -122.56 31.59
CA GLU A 354 3.72 -121.53 32.54
C GLU A 354 4.30 -120.13 32.24
N PHE A 355 5.58 -120.04 31.86
CA PHE A 355 6.20 -118.76 31.49
C PHE A 355 5.68 -118.19 30.18
N VAL A 356 5.40 -119.05 29.18
CA VAL A 356 4.82 -118.65 27.90
C VAL A 356 3.37 -118.18 28.09
N ASP A 357 2.57 -118.89 28.88
CA ASP A 357 1.19 -118.48 29.18
C ASP A 357 1.13 -117.17 29.95
N ARG A 358 2.05 -116.95 30.89
CA ARG A 358 2.16 -115.65 31.59
C ARG A 358 2.55 -114.52 30.66
N ALA A 359 3.50 -114.75 29.74
CA ALA A 359 3.89 -113.75 28.74
C ALA A 359 2.74 -113.44 27.77
N LEU A 360 2.04 -114.46 27.26
CA LEU A 360 0.90 -114.30 26.35
C LEU A 360 -0.28 -113.56 27.01
N ASN A 361 -0.60 -113.89 28.26
CA ASN A 361 -1.63 -113.17 29.01
C ASN A 361 -1.24 -111.70 29.28
N ALA A 362 0.03 -111.45 29.58
CA ALA A 362 0.54 -110.09 29.76
C ALA A 362 0.49 -109.27 28.45
N ILE A 363 0.85 -109.88 27.31
CA ILE A 363 0.75 -109.25 25.98
C ILE A 363 -0.71 -109.00 25.60
N GLY A 364 -1.58 -109.98 25.78
CA GLY A 364 -3.01 -109.86 25.47
C GLY A 364 -3.71 -108.78 26.31
N GLY A 365 -3.34 -108.67 27.59
CA GLY A 365 -3.82 -107.59 28.47
C GLY A 365 -3.35 -106.20 28.04
N GLU A 366 -2.14 -106.08 27.46
CA GLU A 366 -1.60 -104.79 26.99
C GLU A 366 -2.24 -104.34 25.68
N VAL A 367 -2.39 -105.25 24.72
CA VAL A 367 -3.07 -104.96 23.44
C VAL A 367 -4.48 -104.45 23.68
N LYS A 368 -5.18 -105.00 24.69
CA LYS A 368 -6.51 -104.53 25.06
C LYS A 368 -6.48 -103.10 25.62
N ARG A 369 -5.55 -102.78 26.51
CA ARG A 369 -5.41 -101.43 27.07
C ARG A 369 -5.01 -100.39 26.03
N LEU A 370 -4.09 -100.72 25.12
CA LEU A 370 -3.69 -99.80 24.05
C LEU A 370 -4.85 -99.47 23.10
N LYS A 371 -5.71 -100.46 22.81
CA LYS A 371 -6.95 -100.22 22.05
C LYS A 371 -7.93 -99.30 22.78
N GLU A 372 -8.07 -99.47 24.10
CA GLU A 372 -8.92 -98.62 24.94
C GLU A 372 -8.42 -97.16 25.01
N ILE A 373 -7.09 -96.93 24.89
CA ILE A 373 -6.49 -95.58 24.90
C ILE A 373 -6.61 -94.89 23.53
N ASP A 374 -6.54 -95.61 22.42
CA ASP A 374 -6.66 -95.06 21.06
C ASP A 374 -8.11 -94.70 20.65
N GLY A 375 -9.10 -95.01 21.50
CA GLY A 375 -10.50 -94.65 21.24
C GLY A 375 -11.14 -95.39 20.05
N VAL A 376 -10.89 -96.70 19.93
CA VAL A 376 -11.62 -97.61 19.04
C VAL A 376 -12.21 -98.78 19.83
#